data_AF-A0A285MXD5-F1
#
_entry.id   AF-A0A285MXD5-F1
#
_cell.length_a   1.000
_cell.length_b   1.000
_cell.length_c   1.000
_cell.angle_alpha   90.00
_cell.angle_beta   90.00
_cell.angle_gamma   90.00
#
_symmetry.space_group_name_H-M   'P 1'
#
loop_
_entity.id
_entity.type
_entity.pdbx_description
1 polymer ?
#
loop_
_entity_poly.entity_id
_entity_poly.type
_entity_poly.pdbx_seq_one_letter_code
_entity_poly.pdbx_strand_id
1 'polypeptide(L)'
;MRALFCAICCFFLFSIGINAQNSPDCRTAIPVCADAPITSVLDGGGDIDDFDPDVITQSGCLEKGSVDSANLENSSAWYVFRAGTDGQIGFDIQALPVTPGSVVTSELDFALYGPFDQTANQNFCTLVGGGAEPIRCNYETNDTNYTGVGVNFADGRVGAPFVKQSQNTYDEWLDVRAGEIYYLFINNYRTNFNGDPEPFELIFRGSSVEADQNTALDCTLRDEFLGLDIIACEGDPDIVLSALNSPAGPNIANITWELDADDDGTYETTLATGAGQTEWTVTSPNSGRYRVTIETTFATIIQDDILITFFATPTPADIDIVVLDDFVHSEQTDPYNVEFVPVGNGNYEYSLNGGEFQTDQIFSNVPPGLNSVVVNDVNGCGTSEPIEFLVVGYPKFFTPNGDSRHDTWNVLGIEELTNPVVFIFDRYGKLLKQLGVGSAWDGTFNGRALPSSDYWFRLDYDDSGVVLARSVRRHFSLVR
;
A
#
# COMPACT_ATOMS: atom_id res chain seq x y z
N MET A 1 68.06 -33.56 4.34
CA MET A 1 68.12 -32.76 3.09
C MET A 1 67.53 -33.64 1.98
N ARG A 2 66.49 -33.17 1.27
CA ARG A 2 65.64 -33.82 0.24
C ARG A 2 64.41 -34.57 0.81
N ALA A 3 63.29 -33.87 1.03
CA ALA A 3 62.16 -33.59 0.11
C ALA A 3 61.27 -34.84 -0.06
N LEU A 4 60.06 -35.01 0.53
CA LEU A 4 58.90 -34.14 0.79
C LEU A 4 58.34 -33.44 -0.46
N PHE A 5 57.84 -34.22 -1.41
CA PHE A 5 56.94 -33.78 -2.48
C PHE A 5 56.12 -34.99 -2.95
N CYS A 6 54.93 -35.22 -2.39
CA CYS A 6 53.94 -36.11 -3.03
C CYS A 6 52.51 -36.00 -2.46
N ALA A 7 52.09 -34.86 -1.90
CA ALA A 7 50.75 -34.74 -1.32
C ALA A 7 50.14 -33.35 -1.47
N ILE A 8 50.23 -32.75 -2.65
CA ILE A 8 49.44 -31.55 -3.02
C ILE A 8 49.17 -31.66 -4.52
N CYS A 9 48.08 -32.32 -4.93
CA CYS A 9 47.46 -32.15 -6.26
C CYS A 9 46.12 -32.89 -6.40
N CYS A 10 45.33 -32.96 -5.32
CA CYS A 10 43.90 -33.21 -5.41
C CYS A 10 43.18 -32.15 -4.58
N PHE A 11 43.42 -30.88 -4.91
CA PHE A 11 42.46 -29.83 -4.56
C PHE A 11 41.26 -30.10 -5.45
N PHE A 12 40.20 -30.60 -4.85
CA PHE A 12 38.88 -30.63 -5.45
C PHE A 12 38.61 -29.24 -6.06
N LEU A 13 38.48 -29.17 -7.38
CA LEU A 13 37.66 -28.17 -8.03
C LEU A 13 36.20 -28.52 -7.67
N PHE A 14 35.82 -28.25 -6.43
CA PHE A 14 34.44 -27.92 -6.14
C PHE A 14 34.29 -26.50 -6.66
N SER A 15 33.72 -26.38 -7.87
CA SER A 15 33.10 -25.15 -8.31
C SER A 15 32.06 -24.81 -7.24
N ILE A 16 32.40 -23.89 -6.35
CA ILE A 16 31.41 -23.31 -5.44
C ILE A 16 30.51 -22.53 -6.38
N GLY A 17 29.32 -23.06 -6.67
CA GLY A 17 28.29 -22.31 -7.36
C GLY A 17 27.96 -21.12 -6.46
N ILE A 18 28.45 -19.94 -6.84
CA ILE A 18 27.90 -18.70 -6.31
C ILE A 18 26.54 -18.62 -7.01
N ASN A 19 25.47 -19.00 -6.31
CA ASN A 19 24.13 -18.74 -6.81
C ASN A 19 23.96 -17.23 -6.79
N ALA A 20 23.74 -16.65 -7.95
CA ALA A 20 23.39 -15.25 -8.08
C ALA A 20 21.97 -15.08 -7.52
N GLN A 21 21.74 -14.06 -6.69
CA GLN A 21 20.48 -13.86 -5.99
C GLN A 21 19.51 -13.09 -6.88
N ASN A 22 18.34 -13.67 -7.08
CA ASN A 22 17.22 -13.04 -7.78
C ASN A 22 16.02 -12.94 -6.83
N SER A 23 15.32 -11.82 -6.90
CA SER A 23 13.99 -11.64 -6.32
C SER A 23 13.08 -11.20 -7.46
N PRO A 24 12.18 -12.07 -7.94
CA PRO A 24 11.26 -11.71 -9.00
C PRO A 24 10.09 -10.85 -8.53
N ASP A 25 9.81 -10.76 -7.22
CA ASP A 25 8.67 -10.02 -6.65
C ASP A 25 9.09 -8.67 -6.03
N CYS A 26 8.34 -7.60 -6.30
CA CYS A 26 8.61 -6.26 -5.79
C CYS A 26 8.74 -6.22 -4.25
N ARG A 27 7.91 -6.99 -3.55
CA ARG A 27 7.85 -6.98 -2.07
C ARG A 27 9.12 -7.52 -1.42
N THR A 28 9.89 -8.32 -2.15
CA THR A 28 11.16 -8.88 -1.67
C THR A 28 12.36 -8.33 -2.45
N ALA A 29 12.18 -7.18 -3.12
CA ALA A 29 13.20 -6.51 -3.91
C ALA A 29 14.53 -6.44 -3.17
N ILE A 30 15.61 -6.83 -3.85
CA ILE A 30 16.93 -6.96 -3.24
C ILE A 30 17.52 -5.57 -2.99
N PRO A 31 17.89 -5.23 -1.73
CA PRO A 31 18.62 -4.00 -1.44
C PRO A 31 20.00 -3.98 -2.08
N VAL A 32 20.34 -2.89 -2.76
CA VAL A 32 21.63 -2.76 -3.45
C VAL A 32 22.36 -1.47 -3.13
N CYS A 33 23.69 -1.52 -3.28
CA CYS A 33 24.57 -0.36 -3.18
C CYS A 33 25.45 -0.22 -4.44
N ALA A 34 26.11 0.92 -4.56
CA ALA A 34 26.97 1.24 -5.70
C ALA A 34 28.42 0.75 -5.53
N ASP A 35 28.78 0.17 -4.37
CA ASP A 35 30.16 -0.17 -3.97
C ASP A 35 30.83 -1.27 -4.82
N ALA A 36 30.03 -2.10 -5.51
CA ALA A 36 30.51 -3.13 -6.41
C ALA A 36 29.51 -3.44 -7.54
N PRO A 37 29.95 -4.05 -8.66
CA PRO A 37 29.04 -4.65 -9.63
C PRO A 37 28.17 -5.73 -9.00
N ILE A 38 26.90 -5.76 -9.39
CA ILE A 38 25.92 -6.75 -8.95
C ILE A 38 25.71 -7.73 -10.09
N THR A 39 25.92 -9.03 -9.86
CA THR A 39 25.67 -10.07 -10.85
C THR A 39 24.49 -10.91 -10.40
N SER A 40 23.51 -11.09 -11.28
CA SER A 40 22.30 -11.88 -11.03
C SER A 40 21.91 -12.72 -12.25
N VAL A 41 20.92 -13.59 -12.08
CA VAL A 41 20.27 -14.37 -13.13
C VAL A 41 18.78 -14.13 -13.06
N LEU A 42 18.12 -14.00 -14.21
CA LEU A 42 16.67 -13.91 -14.28
C LEU A 42 16.08 -15.31 -14.44
N ASP A 43 15.21 -15.72 -13.50
CA ASP A 43 14.74 -17.11 -13.40
C ASP A 43 13.27 -17.28 -12.96
N GLY A 44 12.35 -16.44 -13.45
CA GLY A 44 10.91 -16.63 -13.22
C GLY A 44 10.15 -15.31 -13.04
N GLY A 45 8.84 -15.37 -12.79
CA GLY A 45 7.99 -14.20 -12.55
C GLY A 45 7.36 -14.21 -11.16
N GLY A 46 8.06 -14.77 -10.18
CA GLY A 46 7.66 -14.71 -8.77
C GLY A 46 6.46 -15.54 -8.36
N ASP A 47 6.15 -15.43 -7.07
CA ASP A 47 4.97 -16.02 -6.44
C ASP A 47 3.77 -15.04 -6.47
N ILE A 48 4.04 -13.74 -6.68
CA ILE A 48 3.08 -12.64 -6.77
C ILE A 48 3.21 -12.00 -8.14
N ASP A 49 2.10 -11.88 -8.87
CA ASP A 49 2.07 -11.05 -10.07
C ASP A 49 1.97 -9.58 -9.63
N ASP A 50 3.09 -8.85 -9.74
CA ASP A 50 3.18 -7.46 -9.30
C ASP A 50 2.31 -6.52 -10.16
N PHE A 51 1.93 -6.95 -11.36
CA PHE A 51 1.06 -6.20 -12.26
C PHE A 51 -0.14 -7.05 -12.67
N ASP A 52 -1.30 -6.81 -12.03
CA ASP A 52 -2.54 -7.54 -12.34
C ASP A 52 -2.75 -7.64 -13.86
N PRO A 53 -2.64 -8.83 -14.47
CA PRO A 53 -2.56 -8.98 -15.92
C PRO A 53 -3.89 -8.75 -16.62
N ASP A 54 -5.00 -8.70 -15.88
CA ASP A 54 -6.34 -8.40 -16.37
C ASP A 54 -6.66 -6.90 -16.31
N VAL A 55 -5.96 -6.15 -15.45
CA VAL A 55 -6.20 -4.71 -15.22
C VAL A 55 -5.08 -3.85 -15.79
N ILE A 56 -3.83 -4.27 -15.62
CA ILE A 56 -2.61 -3.54 -15.97
C ILE A 56 -1.93 -4.22 -17.14
N THR A 57 -2.22 -3.71 -18.34
CA THR A 57 -1.55 -4.17 -19.57
C THR A 57 -0.35 -3.32 -19.96
N GLN A 58 -0.07 -2.25 -19.21
CA GLN A 58 1.03 -1.32 -19.46
C GLN A 58 1.41 -0.60 -18.15
N SER A 59 2.71 -0.45 -17.90
CA SER A 59 3.26 0.40 -16.83
C SER A 59 4.36 1.28 -17.42
N GLY A 60 4.03 2.54 -17.71
CA GLY A 60 4.89 3.41 -18.53
C GLY A 60 5.17 2.82 -19.91
N CYS A 61 6.44 2.54 -20.19
CA CYS A 61 6.85 1.96 -21.46
C CYS A 61 6.81 0.43 -21.50
N LEU A 62 6.68 -0.23 -20.34
CA LEU A 62 6.53 -1.68 -20.31
C LEU A 62 5.12 -2.04 -20.78
N GLU A 63 5.02 -2.91 -21.77
CA GLU A 63 3.74 -3.37 -22.30
C GLU A 63 3.59 -4.89 -22.16
N LYS A 64 2.36 -5.32 -21.88
CA LYS A 64 2.01 -6.75 -21.89
C LYS A 64 2.26 -7.30 -23.29
N GLY A 65 2.88 -8.47 -23.34
CA GLY A 65 3.16 -9.15 -24.59
C GLY A 65 1.92 -9.47 -25.42
N SER A 66 2.09 -9.61 -26.73
CA SER A 66 0.96 -9.86 -27.67
C SER A 66 0.37 -11.28 -27.61
N VAL A 67 0.78 -12.13 -26.67
CA VAL A 67 0.23 -13.47 -26.47
C VAL A 67 -0.44 -13.56 -25.11
N ASP A 68 -1.54 -14.31 -25.01
CA ASP A 68 -2.38 -14.37 -23.80
C ASP A 68 -1.64 -14.84 -22.53
N SER A 69 -0.49 -15.52 -22.68
CA SER A 69 0.35 -15.99 -21.58
C SER A 69 1.48 -15.03 -21.20
N ALA A 70 1.64 -13.91 -21.91
CA ALA A 70 2.68 -12.94 -21.60
C ALA A 70 2.13 -11.92 -20.61
N ASN A 71 2.74 -11.85 -19.43
CA ASN A 71 2.50 -10.79 -18.45
C ASN A 71 3.62 -9.75 -18.55
N LEU A 72 3.42 -8.60 -17.90
CA LEU A 72 4.48 -7.58 -17.77
C LEU A 72 5.67 -8.14 -17.00
N GLU A 73 5.38 -8.92 -15.97
CA GLU A 73 6.35 -9.66 -15.18
C GLU A 73 6.70 -10.98 -15.86
N ASN A 74 7.86 -11.03 -16.51
CA ASN A 74 8.34 -12.24 -17.16
C ASN A 74 9.86 -12.38 -17.04
N SER A 75 10.32 -13.35 -16.24
CA SER A 75 11.74 -13.49 -15.92
C SER A 75 12.28 -12.18 -15.33
N SER A 76 11.70 -11.80 -14.21
CA SER A 76 11.87 -10.53 -13.53
C SER A 76 12.96 -10.58 -12.46
N ALA A 77 13.49 -9.39 -12.16
CA ALA A 77 14.23 -9.09 -10.95
C ALA A 77 13.83 -7.71 -10.43
N TRP A 78 13.66 -7.59 -9.12
CA TRP A 78 13.49 -6.33 -8.43
C TRP A 78 14.68 -6.02 -7.54
N TYR A 79 15.12 -4.77 -7.62
CA TYR A 79 16.12 -4.18 -6.75
C TYR A 79 15.58 -2.91 -6.14
N VAL A 80 15.99 -2.65 -4.90
CA VAL A 80 15.69 -1.38 -4.22
C VAL A 80 16.99 -0.69 -3.84
N PHE A 81 17.06 0.62 -4.06
CA PHE A 81 18.19 1.43 -3.61
C PHE A 81 17.71 2.76 -3.04
N ARG A 82 18.50 3.27 -2.10
CA ARG A 82 18.30 4.60 -1.50
C ARG A 82 19.47 5.49 -1.87
N ALA A 83 19.19 6.69 -2.38
CA ALA A 83 20.22 7.68 -2.66
C ALA A 83 20.92 8.09 -1.34
N GLY A 84 22.23 7.93 -1.25
CA GLY A 84 23.01 8.30 -0.06
C GLY A 84 23.45 9.76 -0.05
N THR A 85 23.56 10.37 -1.24
CA THR A 85 23.95 11.77 -1.43
C THR A 85 23.19 12.42 -2.58
N ASP A 86 22.93 13.72 -2.47
CA ASP A 86 22.43 14.54 -3.58
C ASP A 86 23.35 14.47 -4.80
N GLY A 87 22.78 14.47 -6.00
CA GLY A 87 23.55 14.54 -7.25
C GLY A 87 22.90 13.75 -8.39
N GLN A 88 23.73 13.21 -9.29
CA GLN A 88 23.25 12.38 -10.40
C GLN A 88 23.62 10.93 -10.20
N ILE A 89 22.62 10.07 -10.36
CA ILE A 89 22.75 8.62 -10.38
C ILE A 89 22.28 8.09 -11.73
N GLY A 90 22.95 7.05 -12.20
CA GLY A 90 22.54 6.23 -13.32
C GLY A 90 23.05 4.82 -13.12
N PHE A 91 22.80 3.94 -14.08
CA PHE A 91 23.27 2.58 -14.03
C PHE A 91 23.40 1.98 -15.44
N ASP A 92 24.27 1.00 -15.55
CA ASP A 92 24.41 0.10 -16.69
C ASP A 92 23.82 -1.26 -16.31
N ILE A 93 22.88 -1.77 -17.11
CA ILE A 93 22.44 -3.16 -17.08
C ILE A 93 23.03 -3.85 -18.31
N GLN A 94 23.93 -4.79 -18.06
CA GLN A 94 24.60 -5.56 -19.10
C GLN A 94 24.07 -6.98 -19.17
N ALA A 95 23.50 -7.35 -20.32
CA ALA A 95 23.19 -8.73 -20.65
C ALA A 95 24.46 -9.57 -20.85
N LEU A 96 24.56 -10.69 -20.13
CA LEU A 96 25.71 -11.60 -20.18
C LEU A 96 25.34 -12.91 -20.91
N PRO A 97 26.32 -13.57 -21.57
CA PRO A 97 26.04 -14.84 -22.21
C PRO A 97 25.92 -15.96 -21.17
N VAL A 98 24.88 -16.81 -21.29
CA VAL A 98 24.67 -17.99 -20.44
C VAL A 98 25.93 -18.86 -20.35
N THR A 99 26.62 -19.04 -21.47
CA THR A 99 27.95 -19.66 -21.51
C THR A 99 28.99 -18.59 -21.84
N PRO A 100 30.04 -18.41 -21.01
CA PRO A 100 31.08 -17.43 -21.29
C PRO A 100 31.64 -17.54 -22.71
N GLY A 101 31.54 -16.44 -23.48
CA GLY A 101 31.99 -16.36 -24.87
C GLY A 101 30.98 -16.82 -25.93
N SER A 102 29.77 -17.22 -25.55
CA SER A 102 28.66 -17.43 -26.49
C SER A 102 28.01 -16.11 -26.92
N VAL A 103 27.06 -16.21 -27.85
CA VAL A 103 26.16 -15.10 -28.16
C VAL A 103 25.31 -14.76 -26.94
N VAL A 104 25.05 -13.48 -26.74
CA VAL A 104 24.04 -12.99 -25.77
C VAL A 104 22.69 -13.08 -26.44
N THR A 105 21.73 -13.67 -25.73
CA THR A 105 20.37 -13.91 -26.23
C THR A 105 19.32 -13.08 -25.50
N SER A 106 19.62 -12.63 -24.28
CA SER A 106 18.75 -11.80 -23.47
C SER A 106 18.60 -10.40 -24.06
N GLU A 107 17.36 -9.92 -24.01
CA GLU A 107 16.99 -8.54 -24.27
C GLU A 107 16.42 -8.01 -22.96
N LEU A 108 17.27 -7.33 -22.20
CA LEU A 108 16.88 -6.82 -20.88
C LEU A 108 16.20 -5.47 -21.05
N ASP A 109 15.00 -5.40 -20.51
CA ASP A 109 14.20 -4.19 -20.35
C ASP A 109 14.25 -3.76 -18.88
N PHE A 110 13.92 -2.50 -18.61
CA PHE A 110 13.83 -2.05 -17.23
C PHE A 110 12.78 -0.96 -17.04
N ALA A 111 12.28 -0.86 -15.81
CA ALA A 111 11.53 0.29 -15.34
C ALA A 111 12.02 0.70 -13.94
N LEU A 112 12.15 2.00 -13.73
CA LEU A 112 12.55 2.58 -12.47
C LEU A 112 11.38 3.38 -11.90
N TYR A 113 10.97 3.04 -10.67
CA TYR A 113 9.88 3.68 -9.94
C TYR A 113 10.41 4.48 -8.76
N GLY A 114 9.70 5.55 -8.40
CA GLY A 114 10.06 6.47 -7.32
C GLY A 114 10.12 7.94 -7.78
N PRO A 115 10.72 8.85 -6.99
CA PRO A 115 11.23 8.59 -5.65
C PRO A 115 10.09 8.28 -4.67
N PHE A 116 10.32 7.29 -3.80
CA PHE A 116 9.46 6.99 -2.67
C PHE A 116 10.09 7.48 -1.37
N ASP A 117 9.25 7.64 -0.36
CA ASP A 117 9.62 8.06 0.98
C ASP A 117 9.12 7.01 1.98
N GLN A 118 10.04 6.26 2.60
CA GLN A 118 9.71 5.21 3.58
C GLN A 118 8.88 5.75 4.75
N THR A 119 8.92 7.04 5.03
CA THR A 119 8.11 7.66 6.10
C THR A 119 6.64 7.83 5.71
N ALA A 120 6.27 7.61 4.45
CA ALA A 120 4.90 7.74 3.97
C ALA A 120 3.97 6.62 4.48
N ASN A 121 4.51 5.53 5.03
CA ASN A 121 3.75 4.35 5.49
C ASN A 121 2.79 3.83 4.40
N GLN A 122 3.31 3.66 3.19
CA GLN A 122 2.56 3.21 2.02
C GLN A 122 3.14 1.89 1.49
N ASN A 123 2.27 1.05 0.94
CA ASN A 123 2.70 -0.10 0.18
C ASN A 123 3.20 0.33 -1.21
N PHE A 124 4.50 0.53 -1.38
CA PHE A 124 5.07 0.98 -2.65
C PHE A 124 4.84 -0.01 -3.79
N CYS A 125 4.85 -1.32 -3.49
CA CYS A 125 4.57 -2.34 -4.51
C CYS A 125 3.12 -2.31 -4.96
N THR A 126 2.15 -2.07 -4.06
CA THR A 126 0.76 -1.77 -4.49
C THR A 126 0.71 -0.50 -5.34
N LEU A 127 1.43 0.57 -4.99
CA LEU A 127 1.43 1.78 -5.81
C LEU A 127 1.96 1.50 -7.22
N VAL A 128 3.05 0.73 -7.32
CA VAL A 128 3.64 0.31 -8.60
C VAL A 128 2.68 -0.57 -9.40
N GLY A 129 2.15 -1.63 -8.79
CA GLY A 129 1.17 -2.53 -9.38
C GLY A 129 -0.19 -1.89 -9.67
N GLY A 130 -0.53 -0.80 -8.96
CA GLY A 130 -1.75 0.00 -9.15
C GLY A 130 -1.66 1.03 -10.27
N GLY A 131 -0.57 1.01 -11.05
CA GLY A 131 -0.39 1.87 -12.22
C GLY A 131 0.44 3.12 -11.96
N ALA A 132 1.30 3.15 -10.93
CA ALA A 132 2.32 4.20 -10.87
C ALA A 132 3.20 4.14 -12.12
N GLU A 133 3.50 5.30 -12.68
CA GLU A 133 4.30 5.41 -13.89
C GLU A 133 5.78 5.39 -13.53
N PRO A 134 6.61 4.61 -14.23
CA PRO A 134 8.05 4.67 -14.03
C PRO A 134 8.59 6.05 -14.42
N ILE A 135 9.65 6.48 -13.74
CA ILE A 135 10.34 7.74 -14.01
C ILE A 135 11.45 7.57 -15.05
N ARG A 136 11.91 6.34 -15.27
CA ARG A 136 12.86 5.94 -16.33
C ARG A 136 12.48 4.55 -16.76
N CYS A 137 12.56 4.24 -18.05
CA CYS A 137 12.33 2.87 -18.48
C CYS A 137 12.87 2.65 -19.89
N ASN A 138 13.00 1.39 -20.28
CA ASN A 138 13.32 0.95 -21.64
C ASN A 138 12.43 -0.24 -21.97
N TYR A 139 11.83 -0.20 -23.16
CA TYR A 139 11.12 -1.33 -23.77
C TYR A 139 11.39 -1.39 -25.29
N GLU A 140 12.65 -1.58 -25.67
CA GLU A 140 13.12 -1.65 -27.06
C GLU A 140 14.26 -2.64 -27.25
N THR A 141 14.42 -3.10 -28.48
CA THR A 141 15.58 -3.88 -28.85
C THR A 141 16.86 -3.07 -28.73
N ASN A 142 17.71 -3.50 -27.81
CA ASN A 142 18.97 -2.85 -27.52
C ASN A 142 19.99 -3.10 -28.65
N ASP A 143 20.53 -2.01 -29.22
CA ASP A 143 21.57 -2.07 -30.25
C ASP A 143 22.93 -2.59 -29.73
N THR A 144 23.06 -2.69 -28.41
CA THR A 144 24.21 -3.23 -27.67
C THR A 144 23.69 -4.16 -26.58
N ASN A 145 24.56 -4.94 -25.94
CA ASN A 145 24.16 -5.75 -24.78
C ASN A 145 23.94 -4.91 -23.49
N TYR A 146 23.75 -3.60 -23.62
CA TYR A 146 23.62 -2.65 -22.53
C TYR A 146 22.34 -1.83 -22.68
N THR A 147 21.69 -1.60 -21.54
CA THR A 147 20.59 -0.65 -21.34
C THR A 147 20.81 0.09 -20.01
N GLY A 148 20.16 1.23 -19.79
CA GLY A 148 20.16 1.85 -18.47
C GLY A 148 19.90 3.36 -18.43
N VAL A 149 20.54 4.03 -17.49
CA VAL A 149 20.36 5.45 -17.20
C VAL A 149 21.72 6.14 -17.20
N GLY A 150 21.86 7.24 -17.96
CA GLY A 150 23.08 8.04 -18.02
C GLY A 150 23.75 7.99 -19.40
N VAL A 151 24.93 7.39 -19.49
CA VAL A 151 25.71 7.29 -20.74
C VAL A 151 26.05 5.84 -21.00
N ASN A 152 25.72 5.34 -22.19
CA ASN A 152 25.97 3.96 -22.57
C ASN A 152 27.46 3.63 -22.52
N PHE A 153 27.81 2.63 -21.73
CA PHE A 153 29.20 2.23 -21.51
C PHE A 153 29.90 1.68 -22.77
N ALA A 154 29.16 1.01 -23.66
CA ALA A 154 29.72 0.35 -24.84
C ALA A 154 30.06 1.33 -25.97
N ASP A 155 29.24 2.35 -26.19
CA ASP A 155 29.35 3.26 -27.34
C ASP A 155 29.45 4.76 -26.99
N GLY A 156 29.28 5.13 -25.73
CA GLY A 156 29.34 6.50 -25.25
C GLY A 156 28.10 7.35 -25.58
N ARG A 157 27.00 6.73 -26.04
CA ARG A 157 25.75 7.43 -26.33
C ARG A 157 25.16 8.01 -25.04
N VAL A 158 24.97 9.32 -25.01
CA VAL A 158 24.27 10.01 -23.92
C VAL A 158 22.79 9.65 -23.98
N GLY A 159 22.22 9.29 -22.82
CA GLY A 159 20.83 8.96 -22.68
C GLY A 159 19.92 10.12 -23.06
N ALA A 160 18.80 9.79 -23.70
CA ALA A 160 17.85 10.78 -24.18
C ALA A 160 16.86 11.18 -23.07
N PRO A 161 16.20 12.35 -23.19
CA PRO A 161 15.18 12.75 -22.23
C PRO A 161 14.05 11.72 -22.12
N PHE A 162 13.61 11.47 -20.88
CA PHE A 162 12.57 10.48 -20.62
C PHE A 162 11.23 10.88 -21.25
N VAL A 163 10.56 9.90 -21.87
CA VAL A 163 9.19 10.01 -22.36
C VAL A 163 8.41 8.76 -21.96
N LYS A 164 7.11 8.91 -21.69
CA LYS A 164 6.28 7.85 -21.10
C LYS A 164 6.24 6.52 -21.86
N GLN A 165 6.44 6.53 -23.18
CA GLN A 165 6.45 5.31 -24.02
C GLN A 165 7.84 4.68 -24.15
N SER A 166 8.84 5.18 -23.42
CA SER A 166 10.29 5.07 -23.63
C SER A 166 10.80 4.03 -24.63
N GLN A 167 11.31 4.57 -25.75
CA GLN A 167 11.98 3.85 -26.83
C GLN A 167 13.52 3.99 -26.77
N ASN A 168 14.03 4.39 -25.61
CA ASN A 168 15.44 4.70 -25.45
C ASN A 168 16.17 3.48 -24.90
N THR A 169 17.29 3.10 -25.52
CA THR A 169 18.20 2.15 -24.89
C THR A 169 18.77 2.70 -23.57
N TYR A 170 18.98 4.02 -23.52
CA TYR A 170 19.45 4.74 -22.35
C TYR A 170 18.64 6.02 -22.16
N ASP A 171 18.12 6.23 -20.97
CA ASP A 171 17.53 7.51 -20.57
C ASP A 171 18.58 8.44 -19.93
N GLU A 172 18.27 9.73 -19.89
CA GLU A 172 19.07 10.75 -19.22
C GLU A 172 19.25 10.47 -17.72
N TRP A 173 20.34 10.99 -17.15
CA TRP A 173 20.68 10.89 -15.73
C TRP A 173 19.48 11.16 -14.80
N LEU A 174 19.48 10.47 -13.66
CA LEU A 174 18.52 10.71 -12.60
C LEU A 174 19.12 11.71 -11.60
N ASP A 175 18.49 12.88 -11.46
CA ASP A 175 18.80 13.80 -10.36
C ASP A 175 18.12 13.28 -9.09
N VAL A 176 18.91 13.02 -8.04
CA VAL A 176 18.44 12.46 -6.76
C VAL A 176 18.75 13.38 -5.58
N ARG A 177 17.97 13.23 -4.51
CA ARG A 177 18.24 13.78 -3.18
C ARG A 177 18.53 12.65 -2.20
N ALA A 178 19.40 12.91 -1.24
CA ALA A 178 19.70 11.95 -0.19
C ALA A 178 18.42 11.51 0.54
N GLY A 179 18.25 10.20 0.68
CA GLY A 179 17.09 9.57 1.32
C GLY A 179 16.00 9.09 0.35
N GLU A 180 15.99 9.55 -0.91
CA GLU A 180 15.00 9.08 -1.90
C GLU A 180 15.20 7.59 -2.22
N ILE A 181 14.10 6.82 -2.24
CA ILE A 181 14.09 5.38 -2.50
C ILE A 181 13.56 5.11 -3.90
N TYR A 182 14.16 4.15 -4.58
CA TYR A 182 13.77 3.74 -5.93
C TYR A 182 13.72 2.23 -6.05
N TYR A 183 12.73 1.75 -6.80
CA TYR A 183 12.59 0.35 -7.18
C TYR A 183 12.94 0.21 -8.65
N LEU A 184 13.92 -0.65 -8.93
CA LEU A 184 14.36 -1.02 -10.27
C LEU A 184 13.80 -2.39 -10.60
N PHE A 185 12.87 -2.43 -11.53
CA PHE A 185 12.39 -3.64 -12.18
C PHE A 185 13.22 -3.91 -13.42
N ILE A 186 13.76 -5.13 -13.53
CA ILE A 186 14.44 -5.61 -14.72
C ILE A 186 13.63 -6.78 -15.25
N ASN A 187 13.28 -6.71 -16.53
CA ASN A 187 12.45 -7.70 -17.19
C ASN A 187 13.22 -8.33 -18.34
N ASN A 188 13.03 -9.64 -18.54
CA ASN A 188 13.50 -10.30 -19.74
C ASN A 188 12.32 -10.92 -20.48
N TYR A 189 11.66 -10.05 -21.26
CA TYR A 189 10.45 -10.41 -21.98
C TYR A 189 10.67 -11.60 -22.95
N ARG A 190 11.87 -11.71 -23.53
CA ARG A 190 12.23 -12.79 -24.44
C ARG A 190 13.14 -13.78 -23.72
N THR A 191 12.56 -14.73 -23.00
CA THR A 191 13.32 -15.90 -22.56
C THR A 191 14.07 -16.51 -23.74
N ASN A 192 15.34 -16.86 -23.53
CA ASN A 192 16.06 -17.60 -24.56
C ASN A 192 15.23 -18.83 -25.00
N PHE A 193 15.34 -19.22 -26.27
CA PHE A 193 14.49 -20.26 -26.89
C PHE A 193 14.57 -21.66 -26.22
N ASN A 194 15.36 -21.79 -25.17
CA ASN A 194 15.69 -22.95 -24.35
C ASN A 194 15.18 -22.85 -22.90
N GLY A 195 14.74 -21.69 -22.42
CA GLY A 195 14.23 -21.47 -21.06
C GLY A 195 15.31 -21.51 -19.97
N ASP A 196 16.57 -21.29 -20.32
CA ASP A 196 17.68 -21.23 -19.37
C ASP A 196 17.72 -19.84 -18.69
N PRO A 197 18.03 -19.75 -17.38
CA PRO A 197 18.22 -18.47 -16.70
C PRO A 197 19.28 -17.60 -17.37
N GLU A 198 18.99 -16.31 -17.54
CA GLU A 198 19.88 -15.39 -18.27
C GLU A 198 20.62 -14.47 -17.32
N PRO A 199 21.97 -14.53 -17.28
CA PRO A 199 22.75 -13.72 -16.38
C PRO A 199 22.85 -12.26 -16.86
N PHE A 200 22.99 -11.35 -15.90
CA PHE A 200 23.28 -9.95 -16.17
C PHE A 200 24.17 -9.34 -15.09
N GLU A 201 24.74 -8.18 -15.41
CA GLU A 201 25.50 -7.35 -14.47
C GLU A 201 24.86 -5.96 -14.38
N LEU A 202 24.67 -5.46 -13.16
CA LEU A 202 24.20 -4.11 -12.85
C LEU A 202 25.34 -3.30 -12.22
N ILE A 203 25.60 -2.11 -12.76
CA ILE A 203 26.65 -1.21 -12.27
C ILE A 203 26.14 0.21 -12.15
N PHE A 204 26.19 0.79 -10.96
CA PHE A 204 25.84 2.20 -10.74
C PHE A 204 26.92 3.17 -11.24
N ARG A 205 26.47 4.33 -11.71
CA ARG A 205 27.27 5.41 -12.34
C ARG A 205 26.70 6.78 -11.95
N GLY A 206 27.37 7.84 -12.42
CA GLY A 206 26.91 9.22 -12.28
C GLY A 206 27.78 10.06 -11.34
N SER A 207 27.50 11.36 -11.26
CA SER A 207 28.33 12.29 -10.50
C SER A 207 28.41 11.96 -9.00
N SER A 208 27.34 11.41 -8.41
CA SER A 208 27.37 10.97 -7.01
C SER A 208 28.33 9.78 -6.83
N VAL A 209 28.30 8.81 -7.75
CA VAL A 209 29.17 7.63 -7.76
C VAL A 209 30.64 8.01 -8.03
N GLU A 210 30.88 8.95 -8.93
CA GLU A 210 32.22 9.47 -9.23
C GLU A 210 32.82 10.25 -8.04
N ALA A 211 31.98 10.92 -7.25
CA ALA A 211 32.42 11.64 -6.06
C ALA A 211 32.85 10.67 -4.96
N ASP A 212 32.00 9.70 -4.60
CA ASP A 212 32.34 8.59 -3.73
C ASP A 212 31.35 7.42 -3.92
N GLN A 213 31.83 6.36 -4.56
CA GLN A 213 31.06 5.17 -4.88
C GLN A 213 30.47 4.47 -3.64
N ASN A 214 31.09 4.61 -2.46
CA ASN A 214 30.63 3.95 -1.23
C ASN A 214 29.53 4.72 -0.50
N THR A 215 29.28 5.98 -0.89
CA THR A 215 28.25 6.82 -0.25
C THR A 215 27.20 7.33 -1.23
N ALA A 216 27.39 7.11 -2.53
CA ALA A 216 26.43 7.52 -3.55
C ALA A 216 25.05 6.89 -3.34
N LEU A 217 25.05 5.61 -2.95
CA LEU A 217 23.90 4.90 -2.42
C LEU A 217 24.10 4.66 -0.93
N ASP A 218 23.01 4.62 -0.17
CA ASP A 218 23.02 4.30 1.25
C ASP A 218 23.26 2.79 1.44
N CYS A 219 24.52 2.39 1.58
CA CYS A 219 24.88 0.97 1.72
C CYS A 219 24.37 0.34 3.02
N THR A 220 23.89 1.10 4.01
CA THR A 220 23.28 0.49 5.22
C THR A 220 22.00 -0.25 4.87
N LEU A 221 21.38 0.05 3.72
CA LEU A 221 20.24 -0.69 3.19
C LEU A 221 20.59 -2.17 2.92
N ARG A 222 21.86 -2.52 2.69
CA ARG A 222 22.30 -3.93 2.57
C ARG A 222 22.44 -4.61 3.92
N ASP A 223 22.61 -3.84 5.00
CA ASP A 223 22.56 -4.41 6.34
C ASP A 223 21.11 -4.82 6.70
N GLU A 224 20.11 -4.21 6.05
CA GLU A 224 18.69 -4.62 5.99
C GLU A 224 18.48 -5.70 4.91
N PHE A 225 19.23 -6.80 4.97
CA PHE A 225 19.24 -7.84 3.94
C PHE A 225 17.95 -8.68 3.83
N LEU A 226 17.03 -8.57 4.79
CA LEU A 226 15.66 -9.07 4.69
C LEU A 226 14.77 -8.17 3.80
N GLY A 227 15.25 -6.96 3.48
CA GLY A 227 14.51 -5.96 2.71
C GLY A 227 13.94 -4.85 3.59
N LEU A 228 13.20 -3.94 2.97
CA LEU A 228 12.43 -2.91 3.65
C LEU A 228 11.17 -3.48 4.29
N ASP A 229 10.62 -2.80 5.29
CA ASP A 229 9.32 -3.14 5.89
C ASP A 229 8.24 -3.37 4.82
N ILE A 230 7.49 -4.46 4.96
CA ILE A 230 6.47 -4.89 3.99
C ILE A 230 5.08 -4.57 4.53
N ILE A 231 4.32 -3.87 3.70
CA ILE A 231 2.87 -3.80 3.84
C ILE A 231 2.28 -4.82 2.86
N ALA A 232 1.29 -5.60 3.29
CA ALA A 232 0.60 -6.60 2.48
C ALA A 232 -0.89 -6.66 2.85
N CYS A 233 -1.66 -7.37 2.05
CA CYS A 233 -3.09 -7.55 2.26
C CYS A 233 -3.39 -8.95 2.79
N GLU A 234 -4.39 -9.07 3.67
CA GLU A 234 -4.82 -10.38 4.14
C GLU A 234 -5.31 -11.24 2.97
N GLY A 235 -4.73 -12.43 2.84
CA GLY A 235 -4.98 -13.37 1.76
C GLY A 235 -3.95 -13.31 0.63
N ASP A 236 -3.01 -12.37 0.67
CA ASP A 236 -1.88 -12.35 -0.25
C ASP A 236 -1.03 -13.63 -0.16
N PRO A 237 -0.32 -14.00 -1.23
CA PRO A 237 0.63 -15.12 -1.22
C PRO A 237 1.68 -14.99 -0.11
N ASP A 238 2.28 -16.13 0.23
CA ASP A 238 3.27 -16.21 1.28
C ASP A 238 4.51 -15.34 0.97
N ILE A 239 5.02 -14.63 1.97
CA ILE A 239 6.25 -13.83 1.85
C ILE A 239 7.43 -14.69 2.30
N VAL A 240 8.38 -14.95 1.40
CA VAL A 240 9.59 -15.73 1.70
C VAL A 240 10.74 -14.79 2.06
N LEU A 241 11.15 -14.81 3.33
CA LEU A 241 12.33 -14.10 3.81
C LEU A 241 13.57 -14.98 3.64
N SER A 242 14.69 -14.41 3.21
CA SER A 242 15.93 -15.17 2.96
C SER A 242 17.13 -14.64 3.74
N ALA A 243 17.68 -15.48 4.61
CA ALA A 243 18.95 -15.23 5.31
C ALA A 243 20.17 -15.32 4.37
N LEU A 244 19.99 -15.86 3.15
CA LEU A 244 21.08 -15.99 2.18
C LEU A 244 21.54 -14.64 1.64
N ASN A 245 20.67 -13.62 1.66
CA ASN A 245 21.00 -12.24 1.27
C ASN A 245 21.98 -11.56 2.24
N SER A 246 22.20 -12.17 3.41
CA SER A 246 23.11 -11.62 4.43
C SER A 246 24.58 -11.58 3.98
N PRO A 247 25.40 -10.70 4.58
CA PRO A 247 26.83 -10.65 4.33
C PRO A 247 27.61 -11.89 4.85
N ALA A 248 26.93 -12.86 5.48
CA ALA A 248 27.56 -14.10 5.95
C ALA A 248 28.11 -14.95 4.79
N GLY A 249 27.45 -14.90 3.63
CA GLY A 249 27.76 -15.72 2.46
C GLY A 249 27.84 -17.22 2.82
N PRO A 250 28.85 -17.97 2.34
CA PRO A 250 28.95 -19.41 2.61
C PRO A 250 29.34 -19.76 4.07
N ASN A 251 29.55 -18.76 4.93
CA ASN A 251 30.08 -18.97 6.28
C ASN A 251 29.01 -19.12 7.35
N ILE A 252 27.76 -19.45 6.99
CA ILE A 252 26.67 -19.67 7.95
C ILE A 252 26.94 -20.93 8.79
N ALA A 253 26.93 -20.80 10.12
CA ALA A 253 27.03 -21.92 11.06
C ALA A 253 25.68 -22.25 11.71
N ASN A 254 24.89 -21.24 12.07
CA ASN A 254 23.54 -21.40 12.59
C ASN A 254 22.68 -20.19 12.23
N ILE A 255 21.38 -20.42 12.04
CA ILE A 255 20.38 -19.37 11.86
C ILE A 255 19.32 -19.56 12.93
N THR A 256 18.82 -18.47 13.49
CA THR A 256 17.68 -18.45 14.40
C THR A 256 16.69 -17.39 13.93
N TRP A 257 15.44 -17.79 13.74
CA TRP A 257 14.33 -16.90 13.40
C TRP A 257 13.48 -16.66 14.63
N GLU A 258 13.08 -15.41 14.84
CA GLU A 258 12.29 -14.97 15.97
C GLU A 258 11.18 -14.00 15.52
N LEU A 259 10.10 -13.94 16.28
CA LEU A 259 8.96 -13.06 16.05
C LEU A 259 8.68 -12.25 17.31
N ASP A 260 8.56 -10.95 17.11
CA ASP A 260 7.87 -9.99 17.96
C ASP A 260 6.50 -9.71 17.30
N ALA A 261 5.45 -10.35 17.81
CA ALA A 261 4.14 -10.35 17.16
C ALA A 261 3.38 -9.02 17.35
N ASP A 262 3.66 -8.33 18.46
CA ASP A 262 2.96 -7.09 18.84
C ASP A 262 3.79 -5.83 18.47
N ASP A 263 4.98 -6.02 17.88
CA ASP A 263 5.98 -4.99 17.54
C ASP A 263 6.32 -4.09 18.74
N ASP A 264 6.48 -4.70 19.93
CA ASP A 264 6.75 -3.98 21.19
C ASP A 264 8.25 -3.83 21.51
N GLY A 265 9.11 -4.40 20.66
CA GLY A 265 10.56 -4.46 20.79
C GLY A 265 11.07 -5.73 21.48
N THR A 266 10.18 -6.64 21.87
CA THR A 266 10.51 -7.91 22.53
C THR A 266 10.22 -9.08 21.59
N TYR A 267 11.22 -9.94 21.41
CA TYR A 267 11.05 -11.15 20.60
C TYR A 267 10.70 -12.32 21.52
N GLU A 268 9.41 -12.64 21.65
CA GLU A 268 8.96 -13.70 22.57
C GLU A 268 8.97 -15.09 21.95
N THR A 269 8.92 -15.17 20.62
CA THR A 269 8.71 -16.43 19.91
C THR A 269 9.93 -16.79 19.08
N THR A 270 10.58 -17.91 19.37
CA THR A 270 11.53 -18.54 18.44
C THR A 270 10.78 -19.39 17.44
N LEU A 271 10.88 -19.03 16.16
CA LEU A 271 10.19 -19.67 15.05
C LEU A 271 10.94 -20.90 14.55
N ALA A 272 12.24 -20.77 14.33
CA ALA A 272 13.10 -21.84 13.84
C ALA A 272 14.56 -21.64 14.26
N THR A 273 15.33 -22.74 14.34
CA THR A 273 16.78 -22.67 14.52
C THR A 273 17.48 -23.82 13.79
N GLY A 274 18.62 -23.52 13.16
CA GLY A 274 19.50 -24.50 12.52
C GLY A 274 20.21 -23.92 11.30
N ALA A 275 21.35 -24.52 10.92
CA ALA A 275 22.15 -24.08 9.77
C ALA A 275 21.41 -24.15 8.42
N GLY A 276 20.38 -24.99 8.31
CA GLY A 276 19.55 -25.13 7.10
C GLY A 276 18.27 -24.30 7.11
N GLN A 277 18.05 -23.45 8.12
CA GLN A 277 16.87 -22.56 8.19
C GLN A 277 17.15 -21.27 7.42
N THR A 278 17.53 -21.41 6.15
CA THR A 278 18.00 -20.29 5.31
C THR A 278 16.88 -19.38 4.85
N GLU A 279 15.63 -19.85 4.94
CA GLU A 279 14.44 -19.10 4.58
C GLU A 279 13.39 -19.23 5.67
N TRP A 280 12.52 -18.23 5.75
CA TRP A 280 11.34 -18.25 6.58
C TRP A 280 10.13 -17.74 5.79
N THR A 281 9.07 -18.54 5.78
CA THR A 281 7.82 -18.22 5.07
C THR A 281 6.84 -17.57 6.03
N VAL A 282 6.45 -16.34 5.74
CA VAL A 282 5.42 -15.59 6.46
C VAL A 282 4.11 -15.71 5.71
N THR A 283 3.15 -16.38 6.34
CA THR A 283 1.82 -16.59 5.76
C THR A 283 0.84 -15.52 6.27
N SER A 284 -0.03 -15.01 5.42
CA SER A 284 -1.13 -14.14 5.85
C SER A 284 -2.01 -14.80 6.93
N PRO A 285 -2.54 -14.07 7.92
CA PRO A 285 -2.37 -12.63 8.18
C PRO A 285 -1.37 -12.36 9.32
N ASN A 286 -0.30 -13.17 9.44
CA ASN A 286 0.62 -13.08 10.57
C ASN A 286 1.50 -11.82 10.47
N SER A 287 1.00 -10.71 11.02
CA SER A 287 1.78 -9.47 11.16
C SER A 287 2.77 -9.58 12.32
N GLY A 288 3.83 -8.77 12.26
CA GLY A 288 4.82 -8.62 13.33
C GLY A 288 6.21 -8.33 12.80
N ARG A 289 7.15 -8.11 13.73
CA ARG A 289 8.57 -7.93 13.41
C ARG A 289 9.28 -9.27 13.46
N TYR A 290 9.77 -9.70 12.31
CA TYR A 290 10.53 -10.94 12.14
C TYR A 290 12.01 -10.61 12.23
N ARG A 291 12.75 -11.31 13.09
CA ARG A 291 14.21 -11.18 13.20
C ARG A 291 14.91 -12.46 12.81
N VAL A 292 16.01 -12.31 12.10
CA VAL A 292 16.97 -13.36 11.87
C VAL A 292 18.27 -13.06 12.60
N THR A 293 18.80 -14.06 13.29
CA THR A 293 20.14 -14.04 13.89
C THR A 293 20.98 -15.13 13.26
N ILE A 294 22.09 -14.74 12.64
CA ILE A 294 23.02 -15.62 11.95
C ILE A 294 24.32 -15.68 12.75
N GLU A 295 24.68 -16.86 13.21
CA GLU A 295 26.01 -17.15 13.72
C GLU A 295 26.85 -17.71 12.58
N THR A 296 27.99 -17.08 12.31
CA THR A 296 28.93 -17.54 11.29
C THR A 296 29.88 -18.60 11.84
N THR A 297 30.56 -19.34 10.96
CA THR A 297 31.61 -20.31 11.31
C THR A 297 32.82 -19.66 12.00
N PHE A 298 32.94 -18.33 11.93
CA PHE A 298 33.94 -17.54 12.63
C PHE A 298 33.44 -16.98 13.97
N ALA A 299 32.25 -17.39 14.43
CA ALA A 299 31.59 -16.92 15.65
C ALA A 299 31.23 -15.42 15.65
N THR A 300 31.12 -14.81 14.47
CA THR A 300 30.51 -13.49 14.30
C THR A 300 28.99 -13.63 14.27
N ILE A 301 28.29 -12.71 14.93
CA ILE A 301 26.84 -12.59 14.89
C ILE A 301 26.46 -11.50 13.89
N ILE A 302 25.56 -11.82 12.97
CA ILE A 302 24.90 -10.91 12.04
C ILE A 302 23.40 -10.97 12.36
N GLN A 303 22.74 -9.83 12.42
CA GLN A 303 21.31 -9.76 12.69
C GLN A 303 20.66 -8.79 11.72
N ASP A 304 19.40 -9.06 11.44
CA ASP A 304 18.51 -8.17 10.73
C ASP A 304 17.07 -8.48 11.12
N ASP A 305 16.19 -7.49 10.97
CA ASP A 305 14.77 -7.62 11.21
C ASP A 305 13.94 -6.83 10.19
N ILE A 306 12.69 -7.24 10.04
CA ILE A 306 11.75 -6.66 9.09
C ILE A 306 10.36 -6.62 9.73
N LEU A 307 9.67 -5.48 9.63
CA LEU A 307 8.26 -5.39 10.01
C LEU A 307 7.39 -5.78 8.82
N ILE A 308 6.50 -6.75 9.04
CA ILE A 308 5.48 -7.13 8.06
C ILE A 308 4.11 -6.83 8.66
N THR A 309 3.33 -6.00 7.96
CA THR A 309 1.98 -5.63 8.38
C THR A 309 0.97 -6.05 7.31
N PHE A 310 0.05 -6.93 7.69
CA PHE A 310 -1.10 -7.30 6.87
C PHE A 310 -2.30 -6.40 7.20
N PHE A 311 -2.93 -5.84 6.17
CA PHE A 311 -4.19 -5.12 6.29
C PHE A 311 -5.34 -5.94 5.69
N ALA A 312 -6.46 -5.99 6.39
CA ALA A 312 -7.68 -6.61 5.90
C ALA A 312 -8.49 -5.64 5.04
N THR A 313 -9.37 -6.17 4.20
CA THR A 313 -10.43 -5.36 3.59
C THR A 313 -11.30 -4.75 4.71
N PRO A 314 -11.56 -3.43 4.68
CA PRO A 314 -12.29 -2.76 5.75
C PRO A 314 -13.71 -3.30 5.90
N THR A 315 -14.14 -3.47 7.16
CA THR A 315 -15.47 -3.93 7.55
C THR A 315 -16.19 -2.89 8.41
N PRO A 316 -17.52 -3.02 8.64
CA PRO A 316 -18.24 -2.15 9.56
C PRO A 316 -17.69 -2.11 11.00
N ALA A 317 -16.90 -3.10 11.41
CA ALA A 317 -16.29 -3.12 12.74
C ALA A 317 -15.04 -2.22 12.84
N ASP A 318 -14.46 -1.83 11.69
CA ASP A 318 -13.21 -1.08 11.63
C ASP A 318 -13.43 0.44 11.63
N ILE A 319 -14.67 0.89 11.42
CA ILE A 319 -15.04 2.31 11.36
C ILE A 319 -16.17 2.61 12.33
N ASP A 320 -15.90 3.49 13.28
CA ASP A 320 -16.92 4.14 14.10
C ASP A 320 -17.51 5.33 13.34
N ILE A 321 -18.84 5.42 13.31
CA ILE A 321 -19.56 6.51 12.65
C ILE A 321 -20.10 7.46 13.71
N VAL A 322 -19.57 8.68 13.74
CA VAL A 322 -19.95 9.72 14.70
C VAL A 322 -20.70 10.83 13.97
N VAL A 323 -22.00 10.97 14.26
CA VAL A 323 -22.76 12.14 13.80
C VAL A 323 -22.38 13.32 14.71
N LEU A 324 -21.49 14.19 14.23
CA LEU A 324 -20.95 15.33 14.98
C LEU A 324 -22.05 16.31 15.40
N ASP A 325 -22.93 16.63 14.45
CA ASP A 325 -24.02 17.57 14.66
C ASP A 325 -25.35 16.84 14.90
N ASP A 326 -25.34 15.85 15.80
CA ASP A 326 -26.49 15.04 16.19
C ASP A 326 -27.54 15.80 17.05
N PHE A 327 -28.75 15.23 17.13
CA PHE A 327 -29.78 15.48 18.13
C PHE A 327 -29.31 15.48 19.58
N VAL A 328 -28.08 15.09 19.93
CA VAL A 328 -27.59 15.19 21.32
C VAL A 328 -26.78 16.47 21.55
N HIS A 329 -26.13 17.06 20.54
CA HIS A 329 -25.13 18.12 20.76
C HIS A 329 -25.26 19.39 19.91
N SER A 330 -26.08 19.44 18.85
CA SER A 330 -25.98 20.57 17.91
C SER A 330 -26.87 21.80 18.25
N GLU A 331 -26.21 22.97 18.22
CA GLU A 331 -26.81 24.28 17.98
C GLU A 331 -26.89 24.55 16.46
N GLN A 332 -26.83 23.53 15.60
CA GLN A 332 -26.88 23.67 14.14
C GLN A 332 -28.22 23.20 13.55
N THR A 333 -28.75 23.93 12.56
CA THR A 333 -29.76 23.39 11.62
C THR A 333 -29.03 22.63 10.54
N ASP A 334 -29.73 21.65 9.97
CA ASP A 334 -29.49 21.12 8.62
C ASP A 334 -28.60 22.06 7.80
N PRO A 335 -27.38 21.62 7.47
CA PRO A 335 -27.08 20.20 7.25
C PRO A 335 -26.10 19.57 8.26
N TYR A 336 -26.14 18.24 8.38
CA TYR A 336 -25.46 17.47 9.44
C TYR A 336 -24.01 17.16 9.05
N ASN A 337 -23.11 17.19 10.02
CA ASN A 337 -21.74 16.73 9.82
C ASN A 337 -21.58 15.32 10.41
N VAL A 338 -20.88 14.46 9.68
CA VAL A 338 -20.57 13.09 10.09
C VAL A 338 -19.06 12.90 10.03
N GLU A 339 -18.50 12.28 11.05
CA GLU A 339 -17.10 11.89 11.14
C GLU A 339 -17.00 10.37 11.11
N PHE A 340 -16.08 9.87 10.29
CA PHE A 340 -15.72 8.45 10.22
C PHE A 340 -14.40 8.24 10.96
N VAL A 341 -14.45 7.52 12.07
CA VAL A 341 -13.31 7.31 12.96
C VAL A 341 -12.77 5.89 12.76
N PRO A 342 -11.56 5.71 12.23
CA PRO A 342 -10.96 4.40 12.12
C PRO A 342 -10.61 3.83 13.51
N VAL A 343 -10.98 2.58 13.74
CA VAL A 343 -10.70 1.81 14.97
C VAL A 343 -9.52 0.86 14.77
N GLY A 344 -9.26 0.45 13.52
CA GLY A 344 -8.13 -0.39 13.12
C GLY A 344 -6.84 0.39 12.82
N ASN A 345 -5.84 -0.32 12.32
CA ASN A 345 -4.54 0.22 11.90
C ASN A 345 -4.50 0.67 10.43
N GLY A 346 -5.59 0.48 9.67
CA GLY A 346 -5.64 0.82 8.25
C GLY A 346 -5.67 2.31 7.96
N ASN A 347 -5.14 2.68 6.79
CA ASN A 347 -5.22 4.02 6.23
C ASN A 347 -6.35 4.03 5.20
N TYR A 348 -7.40 4.82 5.46
CA TYR A 348 -8.62 4.77 4.66
C TYR A 348 -8.93 6.08 3.94
N GLU A 349 -9.65 5.95 2.83
CA GLU A 349 -10.43 7.01 2.20
C GLU A 349 -11.90 6.60 2.14
N TYR A 350 -12.78 7.61 2.04
CA TYR A 350 -14.22 7.43 2.25
C TYR A 350 -15.00 8.00 1.07
N SER A 351 -16.03 7.27 0.64
CA SER A 351 -17.05 7.73 -0.31
C SER A 351 -18.41 7.72 0.37
N LEU A 352 -19.00 8.91 0.54
CA LEU A 352 -20.34 9.06 1.11
C LEU A 352 -21.39 9.00 0.00
N ASN A 353 -22.38 8.11 0.13
CA ASN A 353 -23.53 7.97 -0.76
C ASN A 353 -23.16 7.84 -2.26
N GLY A 354 -22.04 7.18 -2.56
CA GLY A 354 -21.54 7.01 -3.93
C GLY A 354 -20.89 8.25 -4.55
N GLY A 355 -20.47 9.22 -3.73
CA GLY A 355 -19.63 10.34 -4.16
C GLY A 355 -18.19 9.91 -4.47
N GLU A 356 -17.34 10.89 -4.80
CA GLU A 356 -15.91 10.66 -4.97
C GLU A 356 -15.26 10.28 -3.63
N PHE A 357 -14.19 9.48 -3.69
CA PHE A 357 -13.39 9.18 -2.51
C PHE A 357 -12.59 10.41 -2.05
N GLN A 358 -12.49 10.58 -0.74
CA GLN A 358 -11.63 11.57 -0.10
C GLN A 358 -11.04 11.03 1.20
N THR A 359 -9.86 11.53 1.58
CA THR A 359 -9.19 11.17 2.83
C THR A 359 -9.72 11.95 4.04
N ASP A 360 -10.44 13.04 3.82
CA ASP A 360 -11.09 13.81 4.88
C ASP A 360 -12.17 12.96 5.56
N GLN A 361 -11.99 12.72 6.86
CA GLN A 361 -12.89 11.91 7.70
C GLN A 361 -14.22 12.61 7.99
N ILE A 362 -14.32 13.93 7.78
CA ILE A 362 -15.49 14.74 8.08
C ILE A 362 -16.25 15.07 6.81
N PHE A 363 -17.47 14.56 6.71
CA PHE A 363 -18.40 14.90 5.65
C PHE A 363 -19.39 15.93 6.15
N SER A 364 -19.39 17.07 5.47
CA SER A 364 -20.36 18.12 5.72
C SER A 364 -21.62 17.93 4.89
N ASN A 365 -22.71 18.44 5.45
CA ASN A 365 -24.01 18.52 4.82
C ASN A 365 -24.68 17.17 4.48
N VAL A 366 -24.51 16.16 5.34
CA VAL A 366 -25.12 14.83 5.17
C VAL A 366 -26.65 14.93 5.35
N PRO A 367 -27.45 14.43 4.39
CA PRO A 367 -28.91 14.53 4.45
C PRO A 367 -29.50 13.62 5.53
N PRO A 368 -30.61 14.01 6.17
CA PRO A 368 -31.39 13.10 7.00
C PRO A 368 -31.94 11.91 6.19
N GLY A 369 -31.93 10.72 6.80
CA GLY A 369 -32.34 9.46 6.19
C GLY A 369 -31.24 8.41 6.29
N LEU A 370 -31.49 7.27 5.65
CA LEU A 370 -30.49 6.23 5.46
C LEU A 370 -29.40 6.76 4.52
N ASN A 371 -28.17 6.70 4.98
CA ASN A 371 -26.97 7.03 4.23
C ASN A 371 -26.06 5.80 4.19
N SER A 372 -25.10 5.80 3.29
CA SER A 372 -24.05 4.78 3.26
C SER A 372 -22.69 5.40 3.07
N VAL A 373 -21.68 4.78 3.68
CA VAL A 373 -20.27 5.06 3.40
C VAL A 373 -19.62 3.82 2.83
N VAL A 374 -18.80 4.01 1.81
CA VAL A 374 -17.88 3.00 1.30
C VAL A 374 -16.48 3.41 1.71
N VAL A 375 -15.74 2.47 2.29
CA VAL A 375 -14.40 2.69 2.84
C VAL A 375 -13.41 1.95 1.95
N ASN A 376 -12.40 2.65 1.45
CA ASN A 376 -11.34 2.04 0.64
C ASN A 376 -10.03 2.08 1.43
N ASP A 377 -9.32 0.95 1.49
CA ASP A 377 -7.97 0.92 2.06
C ASP A 377 -6.97 1.50 1.06
N VAL A 378 -6.24 2.53 1.48
CA VAL A 378 -5.28 3.27 0.65
C VAL A 378 -4.06 2.40 0.29
N ASN A 379 -3.78 1.34 1.05
CA ASN A 379 -2.74 0.36 0.71
C ASN A 379 -3.22 -0.69 -0.32
N GLY A 380 -4.45 -0.56 -0.82
CA GLY A 380 -5.01 -1.38 -1.90
C GLY A 380 -5.59 -2.72 -1.45
N CYS A 381 -5.80 -2.93 -0.15
CA CYS A 381 -6.32 -4.19 0.39
C CYS A 381 -7.85 -4.37 0.24
N GLY A 382 -8.44 -3.57 -0.65
CA GLY A 382 -9.82 -3.67 -1.06
C GLY A 382 -10.71 -2.57 -0.51
N THR A 383 -11.96 -2.63 -0.93
CA THR A 383 -13.01 -1.68 -0.60
C THR A 383 -14.13 -2.39 0.16
N SER A 384 -14.67 -1.75 1.19
CA SER A 384 -15.78 -2.29 1.97
C SER A 384 -17.04 -2.39 1.12
N GLU A 385 -17.94 -3.30 1.49
CA GLU A 385 -19.35 -3.15 1.12
C GLU A 385 -19.92 -1.85 1.71
N PRO A 386 -20.99 -1.26 1.13
CA PRO A 386 -21.63 -0.07 1.67
C PRO A 386 -22.05 -0.27 3.13
N ILE A 387 -21.48 0.54 4.02
CA ILE A 387 -21.80 0.56 5.45
C ILE A 387 -22.95 1.54 5.66
N GLU A 388 -24.14 1.03 5.93
CA GLU A 388 -25.33 1.85 6.12
C GLU A 388 -25.37 2.47 7.51
N PHE A 389 -25.73 3.76 7.58
CA PHE A 389 -25.95 4.47 8.83
C PHE A 389 -27.11 5.46 8.71
N LEU A 390 -27.77 5.73 9.83
CA LEU A 390 -28.95 6.57 9.87
C LEU A 390 -28.62 7.97 10.43
N VAL A 391 -28.86 8.99 9.62
CA VAL A 391 -28.92 10.38 10.10
C VAL A 391 -30.38 10.73 10.32
N VAL A 392 -30.82 10.77 11.57
CA VAL A 392 -32.14 11.34 11.85
C VAL A 392 -31.97 12.88 11.77
N GLY A 393 -33.02 13.66 11.46
CA GLY A 393 -32.93 15.13 11.53
C GLY A 393 -34.24 15.84 11.82
N TYR A 394 -34.20 17.15 12.11
CA TYR A 394 -35.40 17.98 12.25
C TYR A 394 -35.14 19.46 11.91
N PRO A 395 -36.12 20.20 11.35
CA PRO A 395 -36.01 21.63 11.15
C PRO A 395 -36.03 22.38 12.50
N LYS A 396 -35.18 23.40 12.70
CA LYS A 396 -35.29 24.23 13.90
C LYS A 396 -36.42 25.23 13.87
N PHE A 397 -36.94 25.54 12.69
CA PHE A 397 -38.10 26.40 12.57
C PHE A 397 -38.97 25.99 11.40
N PHE A 398 -40.20 26.48 11.43
CA PHE A 398 -41.14 26.40 10.32
C PHE A 398 -42.04 27.64 10.33
N THR A 399 -42.55 28.03 9.17
CA THR A 399 -43.33 29.23 8.91
C THR A 399 -44.69 28.87 8.30
N PRO A 400 -45.69 28.46 9.09
CA PRO A 400 -47.02 28.10 8.58
C PRO A 400 -47.81 29.35 8.15
N ASN A 401 -47.43 29.92 7.00
CA ASN A 401 -47.98 31.15 6.41
C ASN A 401 -48.73 30.88 5.09
N GLY A 402 -48.69 29.65 4.57
CA GLY A 402 -49.39 29.22 3.37
C GLY A 402 -48.67 29.55 2.06
N ASP A 403 -47.37 29.85 2.11
CA ASP A 403 -46.55 30.12 0.92
C ASP A 403 -45.90 28.86 0.31
N SER A 404 -46.22 27.68 0.85
CA SER A 404 -45.69 26.36 0.51
C SER A 404 -44.23 26.09 0.90
N ARG A 405 -43.57 27.02 1.60
CA ARG A 405 -42.17 26.87 2.05
C ARG A 405 -42.11 26.82 3.58
N HIS A 406 -41.57 25.73 4.11
CA HIS A 406 -41.49 25.49 5.55
C HIS A 406 -42.86 25.61 6.27
N ASP A 407 -43.97 25.30 5.60
CA ASP A 407 -45.31 25.42 6.17
C ASP A 407 -45.62 24.36 7.24
N THR A 408 -44.86 23.28 7.25
CA THR A 408 -45.04 22.17 8.19
C THR A 408 -43.73 21.79 8.86
N TRP A 409 -43.85 21.12 10.00
CA TRP A 409 -42.73 20.62 10.80
C TRP A 409 -42.87 19.12 11.05
N ASN A 410 -41.77 18.37 10.88
CA ASN A 410 -41.66 16.95 11.18
C ASN A 410 -40.21 16.58 11.50
N VAL A 411 -40.03 15.37 12.05
CA VAL A 411 -38.71 14.74 12.17
C VAL A 411 -38.49 13.88 10.91
N LEU A 412 -37.28 13.91 10.37
CA LEU A 412 -36.83 13.27 9.13
C LEU A 412 -35.95 12.04 9.45
N GLY A 413 -35.96 11.03 8.57
CA GLY A 413 -35.21 9.78 8.76
C GLY A 413 -35.81 8.84 9.80
N ILE A 414 -37.00 9.13 10.33
CA ILE A 414 -37.64 8.28 11.34
C ILE A 414 -38.32 7.05 10.72
N GLU A 415 -38.55 7.03 9.42
CA GLU A 415 -39.10 5.91 8.66
C GLU A 415 -38.26 4.62 8.76
N GLU A 416 -36.96 4.76 9.01
CA GLU A 416 -36.02 3.64 9.22
C GLU A 416 -36.05 3.10 10.66
N LEU A 417 -36.72 3.81 11.57
CA LEU A 417 -36.84 3.39 12.98
C LEU A 417 -38.03 2.46 13.19
N THR A 418 -37.95 1.60 14.21
CA THR A 418 -39.07 0.73 14.60
C THR A 418 -40.04 1.47 15.53
N ASN A 419 -41.33 1.50 15.16
CA ASN A 419 -42.41 2.14 15.92
C ASN A 419 -42.14 3.61 16.35
N PRO A 420 -41.66 4.50 15.47
CA PRO A 420 -41.32 5.87 15.82
C PRO A 420 -42.57 6.69 16.12
N VAL A 421 -42.55 7.43 17.23
CA VAL A 421 -43.61 8.37 17.61
C VAL A 421 -43.00 9.68 18.06
N VAL A 422 -43.43 10.77 17.42
CA VAL A 422 -43.03 12.13 17.80
C VAL A 422 -44.18 12.81 18.55
N PHE A 423 -43.90 13.31 19.74
CA PHE A 423 -44.83 14.07 20.56
C PHE A 423 -44.39 15.53 20.59
N ILE A 424 -45.30 16.48 20.34
CA ILE A 424 -45.04 17.92 20.35
C ILE A 424 -45.74 18.57 21.54
N PHE A 425 -45.05 19.43 22.26
CA PHE A 425 -45.49 20.07 23.50
C PHE A 425 -45.32 21.59 23.45
N ASP A 426 -46.17 22.30 24.20
CA ASP A 426 -45.93 23.71 24.51
C ASP A 426 -44.87 23.87 25.63
N ARG A 427 -44.52 25.13 25.92
CA ARG A 427 -43.58 25.50 26.99
C ARG A 427 -43.98 25.07 28.41
N TYR A 428 -45.22 24.63 28.61
CA TYR A 428 -45.72 24.15 29.89
C TYR A 428 -45.81 22.61 29.93
N GLY A 429 -45.36 21.92 28.88
CA GLY A 429 -45.39 20.46 28.77
C GLY A 429 -46.74 19.90 28.36
N LYS A 430 -47.69 20.73 27.89
CA LYS A 430 -48.97 20.24 27.38
C LYS A 430 -48.76 19.59 26.02
N LEU A 431 -49.22 18.35 25.86
CA LEU A 431 -49.21 17.65 24.57
C LEU A 431 -50.14 18.37 23.58
N LEU A 432 -49.58 18.76 22.44
CA LEU A 432 -50.27 19.45 21.35
C LEU A 432 -50.55 18.52 20.17
N LYS A 433 -49.57 17.69 19.79
CA LYS A 433 -49.65 16.83 18.62
C LYS A 433 -48.87 15.54 18.83
N GLN A 434 -49.34 14.47 18.19
CA GLN A 434 -48.60 13.24 18.02
C GLN A 434 -48.46 13.01 16.50
N LEU A 435 -47.25 12.72 16.05
CA LEU A 435 -46.91 12.44 14.66
C LEU A 435 -46.29 11.04 14.57
N GLY A 436 -46.55 10.34 13.47
CA GLY A 436 -45.83 9.14 13.08
C GLY A 436 -45.10 9.37 11.76
N VAL A 437 -44.64 8.28 11.14
CA VAL A 437 -44.00 8.31 9.81
C VAL A 437 -44.90 9.02 8.79
N GLY A 438 -44.31 9.89 7.96
CA GLY A 438 -45.01 10.65 6.92
C GLY A 438 -45.98 11.73 7.44
N SER A 439 -46.04 11.96 8.75
CA SER A 439 -46.92 12.96 9.37
C SER A 439 -46.16 14.26 9.64
N ALA A 440 -46.83 15.41 9.46
CA ALA A 440 -46.27 16.71 9.78
C ALA A 440 -47.26 17.59 10.56
N TRP A 441 -46.73 18.63 11.22
CA TRP A 441 -47.51 19.59 11.99
C TRP A 441 -47.53 20.97 11.33
N ASP A 442 -48.72 21.54 11.21
CA ASP A 442 -48.99 22.84 10.59
C ASP A 442 -49.05 24.00 11.61
N GLY A 443 -48.66 23.75 12.86
CA GLY A 443 -48.72 24.76 13.91
C GLY A 443 -50.12 25.05 14.44
N THR A 444 -51.07 24.13 14.25
CA THR A 444 -52.43 24.24 14.80
C THR A 444 -52.68 23.26 15.97
N PHE A 445 -53.57 23.66 16.89
CA PHE A 445 -54.10 22.82 17.95
C PHE A 445 -55.62 22.97 18.03
N ASN A 446 -56.35 21.87 17.91
CA ASN A 446 -57.82 21.86 17.83
C ASN A 446 -58.38 22.86 16.80
N GLY A 447 -57.75 22.93 15.63
CA GLY A 447 -58.14 23.81 14.52
C GLY A 447 -57.80 25.29 14.71
N ARG A 448 -57.06 25.66 15.77
CA ARG A 448 -56.62 27.04 16.02
C ARG A 448 -55.12 27.17 15.81
N ALA A 449 -54.74 28.26 15.14
CA ALA A 449 -53.36 28.66 14.95
C ALA A 449 -52.69 28.96 16.32
N LEU A 450 -51.56 28.30 16.61
CA LEU A 450 -50.80 28.53 17.84
C LEU A 450 -49.80 29.68 17.68
N PRO A 451 -49.41 30.39 18.75
CA PRO A 451 -48.55 31.58 18.65
C PRO A 451 -47.14 31.26 18.15
N SER A 452 -46.47 32.27 17.58
CA SER A 452 -45.02 32.21 17.32
C SER A 452 -44.29 32.09 18.66
N SER A 453 -43.59 30.97 18.86
CA SER A 453 -42.97 30.57 20.11
C SER A 453 -42.06 29.38 19.84
N ASP A 454 -41.23 29.05 20.82
CA ASP A 454 -40.60 27.73 20.89
C ASP A 454 -41.61 26.67 21.35
N TYR A 455 -41.42 25.47 20.80
CA TYR A 455 -42.14 24.24 21.09
C TYR A 455 -41.13 23.13 21.31
N TRP A 456 -41.50 22.13 22.10
CA TRP A 456 -40.64 21.01 22.43
C TRP A 456 -41.17 19.76 21.76
N PHE A 457 -40.28 18.87 21.36
CA PHE A 457 -40.69 17.54 20.92
C PHE A 457 -39.94 16.45 21.68
N ARG A 458 -40.58 15.28 21.70
CA ARG A 458 -40.00 14.02 22.15
C ARG A 458 -40.16 12.98 21.05
N LEU A 459 -39.06 12.37 20.61
CA LEU A 459 -39.08 11.21 19.73
C LEU A 459 -38.89 9.96 20.59
N ASP A 460 -39.85 9.04 20.53
CA ASP A 460 -39.77 7.71 21.12
C ASP A 460 -39.70 6.67 19.99
N TYR A 461 -38.79 5.70 20.09
CA TYR A 461 -38.63 4.60 19.13
C TYR A 461 -38.06 3.35 19.80
N ASP A 462 -38.33 2.18 19.22
CA ASP A 462 -37.81 0.89 19.70
C ASP A 462 -36.43 0.61 19.09
N ASP A 463 -35.49 0.12 19.90
CA ASP A 463 -34.17 -0.34 19.45
C ASP A 463 -34.26 -1.82 19.02
N SER A 464 -33.56 -2.20 17.95
CA SER A 464 -33.74 -3.48 17.24
C SER A 464 -33.30 -4.75 18.02
N GLY A 465 -32.95 -4.64 19.30
CA GLY A 465 -32.54 -5.77 20.15
C GLY A 465 -33.07 -5.77 21.60
N VAL A 466 -33.68 -4.69 22.07
CA VAL A 466 -34.30 -4.62 23.41
C VAL A 466 -35.54 -3.73 23.32
N VAL A 467 -36.68 -4.19 23.85
CA VAL A 467 -37.95 -3.43 23.96
C VAL A 467 -37.83 -2.32 25.02
N LEU A 468 -36.80 -1.49 24.93
CA LEU A 468 -36.64 -0.26 25.69
C LEU A 468 -36.71 0.90 24.70
N ALA A 469 -37.75 1.73 24.84
CA ALA A 469 -37.90 2.92 24.02
C ALA A 469 -36.74 3.90 24.30
N ARG A 470 -35.98 4.25 23.26
CA ARG A 470 -35.05 5.38 23.32
C ARG A 470 -35.86 6.67 23.19
N SER A 471 -35.52 7.67 24.00
CA SER A 471 -36.28 8.92 24.06
C SER A 471 -35.35 10.13 23.94
N VAL A 472 -35.59 10.96 22.93
CA VAL A 472 -34.83 12.20 22.67
C VAL A 472 -35.76 13.40 22.89
N ARG A 473 -35.28 14.46 23.56
CA ARG A 473 -36.07 15.68 23.83
C ARG A 473 -35.35 16.92 23.31
N ARG A 474 -36.05 17.72 22.50
CA ARG A 474 -35.49 18.93 21.83
C ARG A 474 -36.55 20.01 21.66
N HIS A 475 -36.18 21.15 21.08
CA HIS A 475 -37.10 22.24 20.75
C HIS A 475 -36.89 22.78 19.34
N PHE A 476 -37.90 23.48 18.84
CA PHE A 476 -37.93 24.18 17.56
C PHE A 476 -38.88 25.39 17.67
N SER A 477 -38.77 26.34 16.74
CA SER A 477 -39.54 27.58 16.75
C SER A 477 -40.63 27.57 15.66
N LEU A 478 -41.85 27.95 16.04
CA LEU A 478 -42.87 28.35 15.07
C LEU A 478 -42.71 29.86 14.82
N VAL A 479 -42.55 30.26 13.56
CA VAL A 479 -42.44 31.67 13.15
C VAL A 479 -43.64 32.03 12.27
N ARG A 480 -44.17 33.25 12.40
CA ARG A 480 -45.26 33.76 11.54
C ARG A 480 -45.01 35.19 11.12
#